data_AF-A0A965P5U0-F1
#
_entry.id   AF-A0A965P5U0-F1
#
_cell.length_a   1.000
_cell.length_b   1.000
_cell.length_c   1.000
_cell.angle_alpha   90.00
_cell.angle_beta   90.00
_cell.angle_gamma   90.00
#
_symmetry.space_group_name_H-M   'P 1'
#
loop_
_entity.id
_entity.type
_entity.pdbx_description
1 polymer ?
#
loop_
_entity_poly.entity_id
_entity_poly.type
_entity_poly.pdbx_seq_one_letter_code
_entity_poly.pdbx_strand_id
1 'polypeptide(L)'
;MALKFASPQDLSFKFISSKDDAVRCSNEDYAKYLESLDEQILDLNPEVQPTRFVLSLSSKVKDVLSAKDSMAGIAMKAQSTGEMPIYSLMFAQVRVAIKDILTGDVSEMKKGADGLVSDDIMLSLAASDILPEIFTALQGKQKTLGDVNLLKKS
;
A
#
# COMPACT_ATOMS: atom_id res chain seq x y z
N MET A 1 0.03 34.80 -15.01
CA MET A 1 -0.93 33.71 -14.71
C MET A 1 -0.14 32.61 -14.03
N ALA A 2 -0.16 32.55 -12.70
CA ALA A 2 0.66 31.59 -11.94
C ALA A 2 0.06 30.19 -12.10
N LEU A 3 0.83 29.27 -12.68
CA LEU A 3 0.54 27.83 -12.62
C LEU A 3 0.49 27.45 -11.14
N LYS A 4 -0.72 27.26 -10.61
CA LYS A 4 -0.92 26.59 -9.32
C LYS A 4 -0.41 25.16 -9.51
N PHE A 5 0.83 24.91 -9.10
CA PHE A 5 1.25 23.56 -8.76
C PHE A 5 0.23 23.06 -7.76
N ALA A 6 -0.56 22.05 -8.14
CA ALA A 6 -1.29 21.28 -7.17
C ALA A 6 -0.25 20.86 -6.14
N SER A 7 -0.38 21.36 -4.91
CA SER A 7 0.38 20.85 -3.79
C SER A 7 0.28 19.32 -3.86
N PRO A 8 1.34 18.55 -3.57
CA PRO A 8 1.25 17.09 -3.48
C PRO A 8 0.40 16.73 -2.25
N GLN A 9 -0.87 17.11 -2.27
CA GLN A 9 -1.92 16.62 -1.40
C GLN A 9 -2.07 15.16 -1.79
N ASP A 10 -1.73 14.30 -0.84
CA ASP A 10 -1.91 12.85 -0.81
C ASP A 10 -2.68 12.31 -2.02
N LEU A 11 -1.95 11.92 -3.08
CA LEU A 11 -2.51 11.13 -4.18
C LEU A 11 -2.95 9.80 -3.58
N SER A 12 -4.17 9.82 -3.07
CA SER A 12 -4.80 8.69 -2.41
C SER A 12 -5.52 7.88 -3.46
N PHE A 13 -5.36 6.58 -3.42
CA PHE A 13 -5.97 5.65 -4.35
C PHE A 13 -6.49 4.44 -3.59
N LYS A 14 -7.42 3.71 -4.20
CA LYS A 14 -7.99 2.52 -3.60
C LYS A 14 -7.45 1.30 -4.31
N PHE A 15 -7.24 0.22 -3.57
CA PHE A 15 -7.10 -1.11 -4.15
C PHE A 15 -8.08 -2.07 -3.47
N ILE A 16 -8.58 -3.04 -4.21
CA ILE A 16 -9.49 -4.09 -3.76
C ILE A 16 -8.66 -5.33 -3.42
N SER A 17 -8.93 -5.93 -2.27
CA SER A 17 -8.31 -7.17 -1.80
C SER A 17 -8.73 -8.37 -2.64
N SER A 18 -7.81 -9.30 -2.95
CA SER A 18 -8.20 -10.63 -3.48
C SER A 18 -8.62 -11.61 -2.40
N LYS A 19 -8.41 -11.25 -1.13
CA LYS A 19 -8.62 -12.16 0.01
C LYS A 19 -10.07 -12.23 0.48
N ASP A 20 -10.96 -11.45 -0.14
CA ASP A 20 -12.39 -11.53 0.09
C ASP A 20 -13.10 -12.29 -1.05
N ASP A 21 -14.31 -12.76 -0.77
CA ASP A 21 -15.15 -13.47 -1.75
C ASP A 21 -15.74 -12.53 -2.83
N ALA A 22 -15.33 -11.25 -2.86
CA ALA A 22 -15.83 -10.28 -3.83
C ALA A 22 -15.10 -10.40 -5.16
N VAL A 23 -13.85 -10.86 -5.20
CA VAL A 23 -13.06 -11.00 -6.45
C VAL A 23 -13.21 -12.40 -7.03
N ARG A 24 -13.75 -12.51 -8.24
CA ARG A 24 -14.01 -13.78 -8.96
C ARG A 24 -13.15 -14.00 -10.21
N CYS A 25 -12.29 -13.04 -10.54
CA CYS A 25 -11.45 -13.12 -11.73
C CYS A 25 -10.28 -14.10 -11.57
N SER A 26 -9.60 -14.37 -12.69
CA SER A 26 -8.37 -15.17 -12.69
C SER A 26 -7.21 -14.45 -11.97
N ASN A 27 -6.21 -15.20 -11.51
CA ASN A 27 -4.99 -14.63 -10.93
C ASN A 27 -4.24 -13.72 -11.91
N GLU A 28 -4.32 -14.00 -13.22
CA GLU A 28 -3.69 -13.18 -14.24
C GLU A 28 -4.38 -11.82 -14.39
N ASP A 29 -5.71 -11.79 -14.36
CA ASP A 29 -6.47 -10.55 -14.44
C ASP A 29 -6.34 -9.73 -13.17
N TYR A 30 -6.27 -10.40 -12.01
CA TYR A 30 -5.98 -9.74 -10.75
C TYR A 30 -4.57 -9.12 -10.72
N ALA A 31 -3.56 -9.79 -11.28
CA ALA A 31 -2.22 -9.22 -11.41
C ALA A 31 -2.21 -7.95 -12.30
N LYS A 32 -2.91 -7.98 -13.43
CA LYS A 32 -3.08 -6.79 -14.31
C LYS A 32 -3.83 -5.67 -13.59
N TYR A 33 -4.83 -6.02 -12.79
CA TYR A 33 -5.51 -5.07 -11.93
C TYR A 33 -4.55 -4.40 -10.94
N LEU A 34 -3.70 -5.15 -10.24
CA LEU A 34 -2.76 -4.54 -9.28
C LEU A 34 -1.79 -3.56 -9.94
N GLU A 35 -1.40 -3.77 -11.19
CA GLU A 35 -0.50 -2.86 -11.91
C GLU A 35 -1.19 -1.58 -12.40
N SER A 36 -2.43 -1.69 -12.88
CA SER A 36 -3.19 -0.59 -13.50
C SER A 36 -4.14 0.13 -12.54
N LEU A 37 -4.59 -0.59 -11.52
CA LEU A 37 -5.70 -0.27 -10.61
C LEU A 37 -7.01 0.01 -11.35
N ASP A 38 -7.21 -0.64 -12.49
CA ASP A 38 -8.44 -0.54 -13.28
C ASP A 38 -9.46 -1.59 -12.82
N GLU A 39 -10.46 -1.14 -12.04
CA GLU A 39 -11.51 -2.01 -11.51
C GLU A 39 -12.35 -2.69 -12.62
N GLN A 40 -12.32 -2.21 -13.87
CA GLN A 40 -13.03 -2.86 -14.98
C GLN A 40 -12.45 -4.22 -15.36
N ILE A 41 -11.21 -4.50 -14.96
CA ILE A 41 -10.53 -5.79 -15.16
C ILE A 41 -11.06 -6.84 -14.17
N LEU A 42 -11.60 -6.40 -13.03
CA LEU A 42 -12.08 -7.28 -11.99
C LEU A 42 -13.50 -7.77 -12.29
N ASP A 43 -13.68 -9.08 -12.22
CA ASP A 43 -15.00 -9.69 -12.09
C ASP A 43 -15.41 -9.65 -10.61
N LEU A 44 -16.25 -8.68 -10.25
CA LEU A 44 -16.71 -8.47 -8.88
C LEU A 44 -18.06 -9.14 -8.64
N ASN A 45 -18.15 -9.85 -7.53
CA ASN A 45 -19.42 -10.40 -7.03
C ASN A 45 -20.35 -9.26 -6.59
N PRO A 46 -21.54 -9.08 -7.21
CA PRO A 46 -22.45 -8.00 -6.83
C PRO A 46 -23.07 -8.17 -5.44
N GLU A 47 -23.02 -9.38 -4.86
CA GLU A 47 -23.63 -9.70 -3.56
C GLU A 47 -22.67 -9.48 -2.38
N VAL A 48 -21.37 -9.28 -2.64
CA VAL A 48 -20.34 -9.12 -1.60
C VAL A 48 -19.68 -7.77 -1.78
N GLN A 49 -19.60 -6.99 -0.71
CA GLN A 49 -18.88 -5.71 -0.75
C GLN A 49 -17.37 -5.96 -0.62
N PRO A 50 -16.55 -5.54 -1.61
CA PRO A 50 -15.11 -5.75 -1.56
C PRO A 50 -14.45 -4.93 -0.46
N THR A 51 -13.48 -5.52 0.22
CA THR A 51 -12.57 -4.82 1.12
C THR A 51 -11.63 -3.95 0.29
N ARG A 52 -11.69 -2.63 0.55
CA ARG A 52 -10.91 -1.61 -0.13
C ARG A 52 -9.93 -0.98 0.81
N PHE A 53 -8.67 -1.00 0.44
CA PHE A 53 -7.63 -0.29 1.15
C PHE A 53 -7.41 1.06 0.50
N VAL A 54 -7.50 2.12 1.30
CA VAL A 54 -7.16 3.47 0.88
C VAL A 54 -5.68 3.67 1.14
N LEU A 55 -4.92 3.81 0.07
CA LEU A 55 -3.48 4.01 0.10
C LEU A 55 -3.11 5.43 -0.31
N SER A 56 -1.94 5.88 0.13
CA SER A 56 -1.33 7.11 -0.34
C SER A 56 0.15 6.89 -0.67
N LEU A 57 0.63 7.58 -1.69
CA LEU A 57 2.06 7.61 -1.97
C LEU A 57 2.73 8.60 -1.03
N SER A 58 3.38 8.07 0.01
CA SER A 58 4.10 8.87 0.99
C SER A 58 5.61 8.84 0.72
N SER A 59 6.24 10.01 0.78
CA SER A 59 7.71 10.14 0.76
C SER A 59 8.36 9.78 2.11
N LYS A 60 7.56 9.55 3.17
CA LYS A 60 8.03 9.29 4.54
C LYS A 60 8.48 7.85 4.81
N VAL A 61 8.57 7.01 3.78
CA VAL A 61 9.06 5.62 3.91
C VAL A 61 10.43 5.60 4.58
N LYS A 62 11.32 6.54 4.24
CA LYS A 62 12.65 6.66 4.84
C LYS A 62 12.62 6.96 6.34
N ASP A 63 11.65 7.73 6.80
CA ASP A 63 11.50 8.11 8.22
C ASP A 63 11.03 6.93 9.07
N VAL A 64 10.21 6.04 8.50
CA VAL A 64 9.76 4.83 9.21
C VAL A 64 10.83 3.76 9.24
N LEU A 65 11.64 3.63 8.19
CA LEU A 65 12.80 2.74 8.20
C LEU A 65 13.82 3.18 9.25
N SER A 66 14.14 4.47 9.34
CA SER A 66 15.09 4.99 10.34
C SER A 66 14.56 4.92 11.78
N ALA A 67 13.25 5.08 11.99
CA ALA A 67 12.61 4.87 13.28
C ALA A 67 12.63 3.39 13.71
N LYS A 68 12.44 2.45 12.76
CA LYS A 68 12.57 1.01 13.05
C LYS A 68 14.01 0.62 13.35
N ASP A 69 15.01 1.17 12.65
CA ASP A 69 16.43 0.95 12.98
C ASP A 69 16.78 1.45 14.40
N SER A 70 16.15 2.53 14.83
CA SER A 70 16.31 3.06 16.19
C SER A 70 15.71 2.13 17.27
N MET A 71 14.67 1.34 16.95
CA MET A 71 14.13 0.31 17.85
C MET A 71 14.85 -1.05 17.70
N ALA A 72 15.34 -1.39 16.51
CA ALA A 72 16.17 -2.57 16.26
C ALA A 72 17.55 -2.48 16.93
N GLY A 73 18.03 -1.26 17.23
CA GLY A 73 19.20 -1.04 18.07
C GLY A 73 19.07 -1.61 19.51
N ILE A 74 17.85 -1.90 19.98
CA ILE A 74 17.58 -2.47 21.30
C ILE A 74 17.26 -3.97 21.22
N ALA A 75 16.82 -4.47 20.05
CA ALA A 75 16.51 -5.87 19.82
C ALA A 75 17.36 -6.44 18.67
N MET A 76 18.44 -7.12 19.05
CA MET A 76 19.23 -8.07 18.25
C MET A 76 20.45 -7.51 17.49
N LYS A 77 21.61 -7.71 18.13
CA LYS A 77 22.78 -8.28 17.45
C LYS A 77 22.35 -9.53 16.69
N ALA A 78 22.02 -9.41 15.41
CA ALA A 78 21.93 -10.56 14.52
C ALA A 78 22.26 -10.16 13.09
N GLN A 79 23.47 -10.53 12.70
CA GLN A 79 23.95 -10.82 11.35
C GLN A 79 24.19 -9.65 10.37
N SER A 80 25.48 -9.51 10.12
CA SER A 80 26.13 -8.75 9.06
C SER A 80 25.79 -9.31 7.68
N THR A 81 24.82 -8.70 7.02
CA THR A 81 24.78 -8.57 5.55
C THR A 81 23.93 -7.35 5.29
N GLY A 82 24.50 -6.30 4.68
CA GLY A 82 23.87 -4.99 4.47
C GLY A 82 22.67 -4.97 3.52
N GLU A 83 21.97 -6.09 3.38
CA GLU A 83 20.71 -6.20 2.65
C GLU A 83 19.57 -6.20 3.68
N MET A 84 18.81 -5.11 3.72
CA MET A 84 17.53 -5.11 4.44
C MET A 84 16.66 -6.23 3.86
N PRO A 85 16.01 -7.07 4.69
CA PRO A 85 15.06 -8.05 4.19
C PRO A 85 13.97 -7.35 3.39
N ILE A 86 13.69 -7.81 2.17
CA ILE A 86 12.64 -7.25 1.29
C ILE A 86 11.30 -7.09 2.05
N TYR A 87 10.99 -8.04 2.93
CA TYR A 87 9.83 -7.99 3.82
C TYR A 87 9.81 -6.78 4.77
N SER A 88 10.95 -6.36 5.32
CA SER A 88 11.03 -5.18 6.20
C SER A 88 10.71 -3.89 5.44
N LEU A 89 11.19 -3.79 4.19
CA LEU A 89 10.89 -2.66 3.30
C LEU A 89 9.41 -2.65 2.91
N MET A 90 8.86 -3.80 2.50
CA MET A 90 7.44 -3.94 2.17
C MET A 90 6.56 -3.54 3.35
N PHE A 91 6.87 -4.05 4.54
CA PHE A 91 6.15 -3.72 5.76
C PHE A 91 6.15 -2.21 6.04
N ALA A 92 7.32 -1.57 5.98
CA ALA A 92 7.42 -0.13 6.23
C ALA A 92 6.67 0.70 5.18
N GLN A 93 6.79 0.35 3.90
CA GLN A 93 6.09 1.05 2.82
C GLN A 93 4.58 0.93 2.97
N VAL A 94 4.08 -0.28 3.18
CA VAL A 94 2.65 -0.54 3.34
C VAL A 94 2.09 0.18 4.57
N ARG A 95 2.79 0.10 5.71
CA ARG A 95 2.36 0.74 6.98
C ARG A 95 2.20 2.26 6.85
N VAL A 96 3.08 2.91 6.09
CA VAL A 96 3.02 4.36 5.84
C VAL A 96 1.97 4.70 4.79
N ALA A 97 1.75 3.79 3.83
CA ALA A 97 0.83 4.03 2.73
C ALA A 97 -0.63 3.89 3.13
N ILE A 98 -0.98 2.92 3.99
CA ILE A 98 -2.38 2.68 4.39
C ILE A 98 -2.90 3.87 5.19
N LYS A 99 -3.96 4.48 4.67
CA LYS A 99 -4.73 5.55 5.32
C LYS A 99 -6.01 5.02 5.94
N ASP A 100 -6.64 4.04 5.29
CA ASP A 100 -7.89 3.46 5.72
C ASP A 100 -8.08 2.04 5.13
N ILE A 101 -8.94 1.25 5.76
CA ILE A 101 -9.41 -0.05 5.28
C ILE A 101 -10.94 -0.01 5.35
N LEU A 102 -11.60 -0.15 4.21
CA LEU A 102 -13.04 -0.03 4.05
C LEU A 102 -13.63 -1.39 3.71
N THR A 103 -14.47 -1.92 4.59
CA THR A 103 -15.31 -3.08 4.30
C THR A 103 -16.73 -2.56 4.12
N GLY A 104 -17.06 -2.25 2.87
CA GLY A 104 -18.29 -1.50 2.58
C GLY A 104 -18.21 -0.03 2.97
N ASP A 105 -19.19 0.41 3.77
CA ASP A 105 -19.25 1.75 4.36
C ASP A 105 -18.53 1.84 5.72
N VAL A 106 -17.94 0.73 6.20
CA VAL A 106 -17.29 0.66 7.52
C VAL A 106 -15.77 0.87 7.37
N SER A 107 -15.23 1.84 8.12
CA SER A 107 -13.77 2.02 8.28
C SER A 107 -13.26 1.18 9.44
N GLU A 108 -12.28 0.32 9.17
CA GLU A 108 -11.65 -0.60 10.13
C GLU A 108 -10.26 -0.13 10.58
N MET A 109 -9.91 1.12 10.27
CA MET A 109 -8.57 1.66 10.53
C MET A 109 -8.32 1.89 12.02
N LYS A 110 -7.40 1.10 12.59
CA LYS A 110 -6.83 1.30 13.93
C LYS A 110 -5.42 1.88 13.82
N LYS A 111 -5.21 3.06 14.41
CA LYS A 111 -3.90 3.73 14.43
C LYS A 111 -3.06 3.30 15.63
N GLY A 112 -1.75 3.18 15.43
CA GLY A 112 -0.75 3.00 16.48
C GLY A 112 -0.39 4.31 17.19
N ALA A 113 0.49 4.23 18.17
CA ALA A 113 0.96 5.39 18.96
C ALA A 113 1.71 6.45 18.11
N ASP A 114 2.24 6.05 16.97
CA ASP A 114 2.91 6.91 15.99
C ASP A 114 1.95 7.52 14.96
N GLY A 115 0.64 7.27 15.09
CA GLY A 115 -0.39 7.78 14.18
C GLY A 115 -0.46 7.06 12.82
N LEU A 116 0.33 6.00 12.61
CA LEU A 116 0.29 5.12 11.44
C LEU A 116 -0.65 3.93 11.69
N VAL A 117 -0.81 3.03 10.71
CA VAL A 117 -1.52 1.76 10.94
C VAL A 117 -0.90 1.02 12.13
N SER A 118 -1.75 0.47 13.00
CA SER A 118 -1.32 -0.31 14.18
C SER A 118 -0.59 -1.60 13.78
N ASP A 119 0.31 -2.06 14.66
CA ASP A 119 1.09 -3.29 14.40
C ASP A 119 0.19 -4.53 14.34
N ASP A 120 -0.91 -4.57 15.12
CA ASP A 120 -1.92 -5.64 15.06
C ASP A 120 -2.51 -5.80 13.65
N ILE A 121 -2.85 -4.68 13.00
CA ILE A 121 -3.36 -4.68 11.63
C ILE A 121 -2.26 -5.16 10.70
N MET A 122 -1.04 -4.62 10.78
CA MET A 122 0.05 -5.06 9.90
C MET A 122 0.37 -6.55 10.02
N LEU A 123 0.32 -7.11 11.23
CA LEU A 123 0.51 -8.54 11.47
C LEU A 123 -0.63 -9.35 10.86
N SER A 124 -1.88 -8.88 10.96
CA SER A 124 -3.03 -9.51 10.32
C SER A 124 -2.91 -9.49 8.80
N LEU A 125 -2.47 -8.36 8.22
CA LEU A 125 -2.20 -8.24 6.79
C LEU A 125 -1.07 -9.19 6.35
N ALA A 126 0.00 -9.32 7.14
CA ALA A 126 1.07 -10.26 6.87
C ALA A 126 0.58 -11.72 6.89
N ALA A 127 -0.25 -12.08 7.87
CA ALA A 127 -0.80 -13.42 7.99
C ALA A 127 -1.77 -13.77 6.86
N SER A 128 -2.51 -12.79 6.34
CA SER A 128 -3.42 -12.95 5.21
C SER A 128 -2.75 -12.84 3.84
N ASP A 129 -1.42 -12.70 3.78
CA ASP A 129 -0.64 -12.56 2.55
C ASP A 129 -1.12 -11.42 1.61
N ILE A 130 -1.64 -10.34 2.19
CA ILE A 130 -2.11 -9.16 1.44
C ILE A 130 -0.99 -8.14 1.24
N LEU A 131 0.04 -8.13 2.11
CA LEU A 131 1.17 -7.20 2.02
C LEU A 131 1.82 -7.15 0.62
N PRO A 132 2.06 -8.28 -0.07
CA PRO A 132 2.59 -8.27 -1.44
C PRO A 132 1.65 -7.58 -2.44
N GLU A 133 0.34 -7.74 -2.30
CA GLU A 133 -0.66 -7.12 -3.17
C GLU A 133 -0.66 -5.60 -3.00
N ILE A 134 -0.69 -5.13 -1.75
CA ILE A 134 -0.61 -3.69 -1.40
C ILE A 134 0.67 -3.09 -1.99
N PHE A 135 1.79 -3.79 -1.81
CA PHE A 135 3.09 -3.35 -2.29
C PHE A 135 3.15 -3.27 -3.82
N THR A 136 2.57 -4.25 -4.52
CA THR A 136 2.49 -4.26 -5.98
C THR A 136 1.63 -3.11 -6.49
N ALA A 137 0.47 -2.87 -5.86
CA ALA A 137 -0.40 -1.73 -6.16
C ALA A 137 0.33 -0.38 -5.97
N LEU A 138 1.14 -0.25 -4.92
CA LEU A 138 1.97 0.93 -4.70
C LEU A 138 3.00 1.14 -5.81
N GLN A 139 3.70 0.08 -6.23
CA GLN A 139 4.67 0.16 -7.31
C GLN A 139 4.03 0.49 -8.67
N GLY A 140 2.92 -0.18 -9.00
CA GLY A 140 2.14 0.11 -10.21
C GLY A 140 1.75 1.58 -10.27
N LYS A 141 1.18 2.11 -9.19
CA LYS A 141 0.81 3.52 -9.12
C LYS A 141 1.99 4.48 -9.24
N GLN A 142 3.12 4.17 -8.60
CA GLN A 142 4.34 4.98 -8.71
C GLN A 142 4.87 5.01 -10.14
N LYS A 143 4.86 3.88 -10.84
CA LYS A 143 5.29 3.77 -12.24
C LYS A 143 4.40 4.60 -13.15
N THR A 144 3.07 4.47 -13.03
CA THR A 144 2.12 5.27 -13.82
C THR A 144 2.34 6.78 -13.63
N LEU A 145 2.60 7.23 -12.39
CA LEU A 145 2.86 8.65 -12.11
C LEU A 145 4.24 9.12 -12.59
N GLY A 146 5.25 8.26 -12.55
CA GLY A 146 6.55 8.52 -13.14
C GLY A 146 6.45 8.77 -14.64
N ASP A 147 5.74 7.90 -15.35
CA ASP A 147 5.53 7.97 -16.80
C ASP A 147 4.73 9.23 -17.20
N VAL A 148 3.67 9.56 -16.45
CA VAL A 148 2.87 10.78 -16.68
C VAL A 148 3.70 12.06 -16.50
N ASN A 149 4.64 12.09 -15.55
CA ASN A 149 5.51 13.25 -15.32
C ASN A 149 6.61 13.40 -16.38
N LEU A 150 7.05 12.31 -17.01
CA LEU A 150 8.00 12.35 -18.12
C LEU A 150 7.33 12.86 -19.40
N LEU A 151 6.08 12.45 -19.66
CA LEU A 151 5.30 12.90 -20.81
C LEU A 151 4.93 14.38 -20.76
N LYS A 152 4.75 14.97 -19.56
CA LYS A 152 4.47 16.41 -19.39
C LYS A 152 5.71 17.31 -19.51
N LYS A 153 6.91 16.73 -19.55
CA LYS A 153 8.18 17.46 -19.69
C LYS A 153 8.74 17.44 -21.12
N SER A 154 8.07 16.77 -22.05
CA SER A 154 8.45 16.69 -23.47
C SER A 154 7.66 17.70 -24.31
#